data_AF-A0A6J4Y9D8-F1
#
_entry.id   AF-A0A6J4Y9D8-F1
#
_cell.length_a   1.000
_cell.length_b   1.000
_cell.length_c   1.000
_cell.angle_alpha   90.00
_cell.angle_beta   90.00
_cell.angle_gamma   90.00
#
_symmetry.space_group_name_H-M   'P 1'
#
loop_
_entity.id
_entity.type
_entity.pdbx_description
1 polymer ?
#
loop_
_entity_poly.entity_id
_entity_poly.type
_entity_poly.pdbx_seq_one_letter_code
_entity_poly.pdbx_strand_id
1 'polypeptide(L)'
;MNDEKTPGSVQNLVVPGGYGRSIDVKNGQYIAVRDIYGGQCGDFWAIDAGDFDHFLSPAHTWIHLGRIQPRVGDELVTNRRQPLLKIIADDVGWHDMLAPACDRHRYERYYGVTGHRNCHDNF
;
A
#
# COMPACT_ATOMS: atom_id res chain seq x y z
N MET A 1 15.33 0.64 26.97
CA MET A 1 14.98 -0.76 27.25
C MET A 1 14.52 -1.38 25.94
N ASN A 2 15.06 -2.55 25.60
CA ASN A 2 14.82 -3.23 24.33
C ASN A 2 13.47 -3.93 24.36
N ASP A 3 12.55 -3.56 23.47
CA ASP A 3 11.36 -4.35 23.18
C ASP A 3 11.77 -5.51 22.25
N GLU A 4 12.13 -6.65 22.84
CA GLU A 4 12.18 -7.92 22.12
C GLU A 4 10.76 -8.28 21.66
N LYS A 5 10.51 -8.18 20.34
CA LYS A 5 9.26 -8.62 19.73
C LYS A 5 9.17 -10.15 19.82
N THR A 6 8.27 -10.66 20.68
CA THR A 6 7.95 -12.08 20.82
C THR A 6 7.55 -12.69 19.47
N PRO A 7 8.07 -13.87 19.07
CA PRO A 7 7.59 -14.58 17.89
C PRO A 7 6.07 -14.79 17.96
N GLY A 8 5.33 -14.21 17.00
CA GLY A 8 3.87 -14.25 16.95
C GLY A 8 3.14 -13.02 17.52
N SER A 9 3.84 -11.97 17.97
CA SER A 9 3.18 -10.74 18.42
C SER A 9 2.59 -9.94 17.25
N VAL A 10 1.28 -9.64 17.31
CA VAL A 10 0.61 -8.74 16.36
C VAL A 10 0.83 -7.30 16.79
N GLN A 11 1.37 -6.47 15.90
CA GLN A 11 1.42 -5.02 16.08
C GLN A 11 0.24 -4.37 15.35
N ASN A 12 -0.63 -3.70 16.10
CA ASN A 12 -1.75 -2.95 15.52
C ASN A 12 -1.37 -1.47 15.35
N LEU A 13 -1.58 -0.94 14.16
CA LEU A 13 -1.41 0.48 13.85
C LEU A 13 -2.68 1.01 13.20
N VAL A 14 -3.34 1.97 13.84
CA VAL A 14 -4.51 2.65 13.28
C VAL A 14 -4.03 3.83 12.45
N VAL A 15 -4.48 3.90 11.20
CA VAL A 15 -4.27 5.05 10.32
C VAL A 15 -5.53 5.92 10.36
N PRO A 16 -5.50 7.14 10.94
CA PRO A 16 -6.67 8.00 10.98
C PRO A 16 -7.08 8.44 9.56
N GLY A 17 -8.38 8.69 9.35
CA GLY A 17 -8.92 9.14 8.07
C GLY A 17 -8.19 10.36 7.53
N GLY A 18 -7.68 10.25 6.29
CA GLY A 18 -6.90 11.29 5.63
C GLY A 18 -5.42 11.35 6.03
N TYR A 19 -4.88 10.45 6.84
CA TYR A 19 -3.46 10.43 7.19
C TYR A 19 -2.75 9.23 6.56
N GLY A 20 -1.42 9.31 6.44
CA GLY A 20 -0.55 8.17 6.14
C GLY A 20 0.25 7.73 7.37
N ARG A 21 0.72 6.49 7.36
CA ARG A 21 1.68 5.92 8.33
C ARG A 21 2.55 4.88 7.62
N SER A 22 3.75 4.67 8.14
CA SER A 22 4.67 3.61 7.71
C SER A 22 4.94 2.61 8.84
N ILE A 23 5.26 1.38 8.45
CA ILE A 23 5.75 0.32 9.34
C ILE A 23 6.88 -0.43 8.66
N ASP A 24 7.87 -0.84 9.45
CA ASP A 24 8.93 -1.73 8.96
C ASP A 24 8.47 -3.18 8.98
N VAL A 25 8.69 -3.87 7.87
CA VAL A 25 8.30 -5.27 7.68
C VAL A 25 9.47 -6.07 7.15
N LYS A 26 9.86 -7.10 7.89
CA LYS A 26 10.96 -8.00 7.54
C LYS A 26 10.45 -9.14 6.66
N ASN A 27 11.35 -9.71 5.88
CA ASN A 27 11.06 -10.92 5.10
C ASN A 27 10.48 -12.03 6.00
N GLY A 28 9.39 -12.66 5.54
CA GLY A 28 8.64 -13.69 6.25
C GLY A 28 7.59 -13.16 7.23
N GLN A 29 7.49 -11.85 7.43
CA GLN A 29 6.40 -11.24 8.19
C GLN A 29 5.17 -11.00 7.33
N TYR A 30 4.02 -10.85 8.00
CA TYR A 30 2.73 -10.65 7.37
C TYR A 30 2.20 -9.25 7.70
N ILE A 31 1.51 -8.65 6.73
CA ILE A 31 0.79 -7.39 6.87
C ILE A 31 -0.67 -7.66 6.58
N ALA A 32 -1.56 -7.15 7.43
CA ALA A 32 -3.00 -7.14 7.16
C ALA A 32 -3.48 -5.69 7.14
N VAL A 33 -4.04 -5.26 6.00
CA VAL A 33 -4.74 -3.98 5.87
C VAL A 33 -6.22 -4.26 6.08
N ARG A 34 -6.84 -3.57 7.04
CA ARG A 34 -8.23 -3.79 7.42
C ARG A 34 -8.99 -2.49 7.37
N ASP A 35 -10.05 -2.46 6.57
CA ASP A 35 -11.05 -1.40 6.65
C ASP A 35 -11.93 -1.66 7.89
N ILE A 36 -11.68 -0.91 8.97
CA ILE A 36 -12.27 -1.17 10.30
C ILE A 36 -13.79 -0.96 10.30
N TYR A 37 -14.27 -0.01 9.50
CA TYR A 37 -15.68 0.41 9.48
C TYR A 37 -16.38 0.17 8.14
N GLY A 38 -15.63 -0.18 7.09
CA GLY A 38 -16.16 -0.36 5.74
C GLY A 38 -16.24 0.96 4.95
N GLY A 39 -16.08 0.85 3.63
CA GLY A 39 -16.24 1.97 2.69
C GLY A 39 -15.03 2.89 2.55
N GLN A 40 -13.90 2.60 3.20
CA GLN A 40 -12.68 3.40 3.12
C GLN A 40 -11.70 2.80 2.10
N CYS A 41 -11.31 3.58 1.09
CA CYS A 41 -10.15 3.23 0.26
C CYS A 41 -8.83 3.64 0.95
N GLY A 42 -7.76 2.89 0.68
CA GLY A 42 -6.42 3.23 1.12
C GLY A 42 -5.43 3.08 -0.03
N ASP A 43 -4.58 4.08 -0.20
CA ASP A 43 -3.44 3.95 -1.10
C ASP A 43 -2.32 3.21 -0.36
N PHE A 44 -1.69 2.26 -1.04
CA PHE A 44 -0.70 1.35 -0.45
C PHE A 44 0.64 1.46 -1.19
N TRP A 45 1.70 1.63 -0.40
CA TRP A 45 3.09 1.61 -0.89
C TRP A 45 3.90 0.59 -0.13
N ALA A 46 4.88 0.00 -0.82
CA ALA A 46 5.94 -0.78 -0.20
C ALA A 46 7.26 -0.43 -0.87
N ILE A 47 8.29 -0.17 -0.07
CA ILE A 47 9.61 0.26 -0.51
C ILE A 47 10.65 -0.58 0.23
N ASP A 48 11.76 -0.87 -0.43
CA ASP A 48 12.92 -1.46 0.23
C ASP A 48 13.57 -0.43 1.16
N ALA A 49 13.68 -0.76 2.44
CA ALA A 49 14.27 0.13 3.44
C ALA A 49 15.76 0.40 3.22
N GLY A 50 16.45 -0.46 2.46
CA GLY A 50 17.86 -0.28 2.10
C GLY A 50 18.09 0.41 0.75
N ASP A 51 17.05 0.53 -0.08
CA ASP A 51 17.13 1.10 -1.42
C ASP A 51 15.77 1.73 -1.78
N PHE A 52 15.59 3.03 -1.53
CA PHE A 52 14.31 3.70 -1.80
C PHE A 52 13.96 3.79 -3.30
N ASP A 53 14.91 3.52 -4.20
CA ASP A 53 14.66 3.38 -5.64
C ASP A 53 14.19 1.96 -6.02
N HIS A 54 14.01 1.08 -5.03
CA HIS A 54 13.45 -0.25 -5.18
C HIS A 54 12.10 -0.33 -4.45
N PHE A 55 11.00 -0.29 -5.22
CA PHE A 55 9.65 -0.13 -4.68
C PHE A 55 8.61 -0.93 -5.46
N LEU A 56 7.49 -1.24 -4.78
CA LEU A 56 6.30 -1.83 -5.38
C LEU A 56 5.84 -1.01 -6.58
N SER A 57 5.73 -1.63 -7.75
CA SER A 57 5.25 -0.95 -8.95
C SER A 57 3.95 -1.58 -9.46
N PRO A 58 2.81 -0.87 -9.33
CA PRO A 58 1.53 -1.33 -9.87
C PRO A 58 1.61 -1.60 -11.38
N ALA A 59 2.28 -0.73 -12.13
CA ALA A 59 2.45 -0.87 -13.58
C ALA A 59 3.22 -2.14 -13.97
N HIS A 60 4.31 -2.46 -13.27
CA HIS A 60 5.04 -3.70 -13.52
C HIS A 60 4.26 -4.93 -13.05
N THR A 61 3.49 -4.78 -11.97
CA THR A 61 2.66 -5.84 -11.39
C THR A 61 1.55 -6.28 -12.33
N TRP A 62 0.69 -5.39 -12.81
CA TRP A 62 -0.42 -5.84 -13.67
C TRP A 62 0.06 -6.41 -15.01
N ILE A 63 1.19 -5.94 -15.52
CA ILE A 63 1.86 -6.55 -16.69
C ILE A 63 2.40 -7.94 -16.34
N HIS A 64 3.06 -8.10 -15.20
CA HIS A 64 3.57 -9.40 -14.72
C HIS A 64 2.45 -10.42 -14.54
N LEU A 65 1.31 -9.99 -13.98
CA LEU A 65 0.14 -10.84 -13.75
C LEU A 65 -0.69 -11.12 -15.02
N GLY A 66 -0.45 -10.38 -16.11
CA GLY A 66 -1.26 -10.42 -17.33
C GLY A 66 -2.70 -9.94 -17.13
N ARG A 67 -2.97 -9.19 -16.05
CA ARG A 67 -4.31 -8.72 -15.67
C ARG A 67 -4.23 -7.56 -14.69
N ILE A 68 -5.26 -6.71 -14.69
CA ILE A 68 -5.37 -5.54 -13.81
C ILE A 68 -5.74 -5.95 -12.37
N GLN A 69 -6.65 -6.90 -12.19
CA GLN A 69 -7.12 -7.27 -10.86
C GLN A 69 -6.18 -8.32 -10.22
N PRO A 70 -5.48 -8.00 -9.13
CA PRO A 70 -4.71 -8.99 -8.40
C PRO A 70 -5.63 -9.96 -7.64
N ARG A 71 -5.11 -11.14 -7.31
CA ARG A 71 -5.83 -12.25 -6.65
C ARG A 71 -4.98 -12.87 -5.55
N VAL A 72 -5.63 -13.60 -4.65
CA VAL A 72 -4.93 -14.48 -3.71
C VAL A 72 -4.00 -15.43 -4.47
N GLY A 73 -2.75 -15.49 -4.03
CA GLY A 73 -1.66 -16.26 -4.64
C GLY A 73 -0.71 -15.42 -5.50
N ASP A 74 -1.10 -14.21 -5.91
CA ASP A 74 -0.29 -13.37 -6.79
C ASP A 74 0.88 -12.71 -6.07
N GLU A 75 1.96 -12.53 -6.84
CA GLU A 75 3.12 -11.74 -6.46
C GLU A 75 2.96 -10.30 -6.97
N LEU A 76 3.09 -9.34 -6.05
CA LEU A 76 3.24 -7.93 -6.36
C LEU A 76 4.73 -7.65 -6.51
N VAL A 77 5.11 -7.05 -7.64
CA VAL A 77 6.51 -6.93 -8.04
C VAL A 77 7.01 -5.50 -7.98
N THR A 78 8.32 -5.35 -7.85
CA THR A 78 8.95 -4.04 -7.84
C THR A 78 9.07 -3.42 -9.23
N ASN A 79 9.49 -2.17 -9.27
CA ASN A 79 9.96 -1.49 -10.49
C ASN A 79 11.12 -2.21 -11.20
N ARG A 80 11.79 -3.18 -10.54
CA ARG A 80 12.83 -4.05 -11.12
C ARG A 80 12.31 -5.45 -11.45
N ARG A 81 10.98 -5.67 -11.43
CA ARG A 81 10.29 -6.94 -11.74
C ARG A 81 10.65 -8.08 -10.79
N GLN A 82 11.09 -7.78 -9.58
CA GLN A 82 11.38 -8.76 -8.54
C GLN A 82 10.16 -8.90 -7.61
N PRO A 83 9.78 -10.12 -7.17
CA PRO A 83 8.71 -10.30 -6.20
C PRO A 83 9.01 -9.54 -4.90
N LEU A 84 8.02 -8.79 -4.40
CA LEU A 84 8.15 -8.01 -3.16
C LEU A 84 7.14 -8.48 -2.10
N LEU A 85 5.88 -8.62 -2.49
CA LEU A 85 4.79 -9.05 -1.62
C LEU A 85 3.98 -10.15 -2.30
N LYS A 86 3.34 -11.00 -1.50
CA LYS A 86 2.39 -12.00 -2.00
C LYS A 86 1.04 -11.79 -1.34
N ILE A 87 -0.03 -11.76 -2.12
CA ILE A 87 -1.38 -11.72 -1.58
C ILE A 87 -1.74 -13.12 -1.08
N ILE A 88 -2.02 -13.25 0.21
CA ILE A 88 -2.36 -14.54 0.82
C ILE A 88 -3.82 -14.66 1.24
N ALA A 89 -4.52 -13.54 1.37
CA ALA A 89 -5.93 -13.44 1.72
C ALA A 89 -6.49 -12.12 1.18
N ASP A 90 -7.75 -12.13 0.76
CA ASP A 90 -8.47 -10.96 0.26
C ASP A 90 -9.99 -11.18 0.45
N ASP A 91 -10.63 -10.28 1.20
CA ASP A 91 -12.08 -10.24 1.42
C ASP A 91 -12.75 -9.04 0.72
N VAL A 92 -11.97 -8.15 0.11
CA VAL A 92 -12.46 -6.99 -0.66
C VAL A 92 -12.75 -7.40 -2.10
N GLY A 93 -11.86 -8.20 -2.70
CA GLY A 93 -12.02 -8.80 -4.02
C GLY A 93 -11.77 -7.87 -5.22
N TRP A 94 -11.76 -6.54 -5.03
CA TRP A 94 -11.45 -5.55 -6.05
C TRP A 94 -10.44 -4.51 -5.57
N HIS A 95 -9.36 -4.33 -6.34
CA HIS A 95 -8.22 -3.48 -6.01
C HIS A 95 -7.76 -2.76 -7.27
N ASP A 96 -7.58 -1.44 -7.18
CA ASP A 96 -7.14 -0.65 -8.31
C ASP A 96 -5.61 -0.53 -8.36
N MET A 97 -5.04 -0.68 -9.55
CA MET A 97 -3.61 -0.53 -9.83
C MET A 97 -3.33 0.52 -10.92
N LEU A 98 -4.34 1.32 -11.28
CA LEU A 98 -4.29 2.22 -12.45
C LEU A 98 -4.39 3.70 -12.09
N ALA A 99 -5.20 4.04 -11.08
CA ALA A 99 -5.35 5.40 -10.63
C ALA A 99 -4.11 5.84 -9.85
N PRO A 100 -3.58 7.04 -10.14
CA PRO A 100 -2.57 7.63 -9.27
C PRO A 100 -3.19 8.02 -7.93
N ALA A 101 -2.34 8.11 -6.91
CA ALA A 101 -2.71 8.70 -5.64
C ALA A 101 -3.31 10.10 -5.85
N CYS A 102 -4.32 10.46 -5.06
CA CYS A 102 -4.82 11.83 -5.10
C CYS A 102 -3.73 12.80 -4.65
N ASP A 103 -3.70 13.97 -5.28
CA ASP A 103 -2.69 15.00 -5.07
C ASP A 103 -3.31 16.39 -4.99
N ARG A 104 -2.53 17.39 -4.56
CA ARG A 104 -2.95 18.79 -4.51
C ARG A 104 -3.51 19.28 -5.85
N HIS A 105 -2.89 18.92 -6.97
CA HIS A 105 -3.30 19.39 -8.29
C HIS A 105 -4.68 18.87 -8.68
N ARG A 106 -5.02 17.63 -8.32
CA ARG A 106 -6.34 17.05 -8.53
C ARG A 106 -7.41 17.89 -7.84
N TYR A 107 -7.20 18.22 -6.56
CA TYR A 107 -8.18 18.98 -5.77
C TYR A 107 -8.31 20.42 -6.23
N GLU A 108 -7.19 21.10 -6.49
CA GLU A 108 -7.22 22.50 -6.93
C GLU A 108 -7.81 22.63 -8.34
N ARG A 109 -7.37 21.79 -9.28
CA ARG A 109 -7.75 21.92 -10.69
C ARG A 109 -9.17 21.46 -10.98
N TYR A 110 -9.58 20.32 -10.41
CA TYR A 110 -10.86 19.69 -10.78
C TYR A 110 -11.98 19.98 -9.78
N TYR A 111 -11.65 20.40 -8.56
CA TYR A 111 -12.64 20.66 -7.50
C TYR A 111 -12.57 22.08 -6.94
N GLY A 112 -11.56 22.88 -7.30
CA GLY A 112 -11.40 24.26 -6.79
C GLY A 112 -11.10 24.33 -5.30
N VAL A 113 -10.62 23.24 -4.69
CA VAL A 113 -10.35 23.17 -3.24
C VAL A 113 -8.85 23.27 -3.00
N THR A 114 -8.45 24.30 -2.25
CA THR A 114 -7.06 24.54 -1.84
C THR A 114 -6.80 23.98 -0.44
N GLY A 115 -5.58 23.51 -0.19
CA GLY A 115 -5.19 22.96 1.12
C GLY A 115 -5.85 21.62 1.46
N HIS A 116 -6.46 20.94 0.48
CA HIS A 116 -7.04 19.62 0.70
C HIS A 116 -5.94 18.57 0.90
N ARG A 117 -6.03 17.86 2.02
CA ARG A 117 -5.21 16.70 2.36
C ARG A 117 -5.33 15.60 1.31
N ASN A 118 -4.23 14.98 0.94
CA ASN A 118 -4.21 14.06 -0.19
C ASN A 118 -3.21 12.92 0.07
N CYS A 119 -3.39 11.81 -0.65
CA CYS A 119 -2.63 10.59 -0.43
C CYS A 119 -1.16 10.74 -0.83
N HIS A 120 -0.86 11.56 -1.85
CA HIS A 120 0.51 11.82 -2.27
C HIS A 120 1.33 12.51 -1.17
N ASP A 121 0.79 13.56 -0.53
CA ASP A 121 1.48 14.28 0.55
C ASP A 121 1.45 13.52 1.89
N ASN A 122 0.60 12.50 2.02
CA ASN A 122 0.51 11.66 3.21
C ASN A 122 1.58 10.57 3.27
N PHE A 123 2.18 10.24 2.12
CA PHE A 123 3.26 9.26 1.98
C PHE A 123 4.61 9.91 2.28
#